data_AF-A0A0F8C2J3-F1
#
_entry.id   AF-A0A0F8C2J3-F1
#
_cell.length_a   1.000
_cell.length_b   1.000
_cell.length_c   1.000
_cell.angle_alpha   90.00
_cell.angle_beta   90.00
_cell.angle_gamma   90.00
#
_symmetry.space_group_name_H-M   'P 1'
#
loop_
_entity.id
_entity.type
_entity.pdbx_description
1 polymer ?
#
loop_
_entity_poly.entity_id
_entity_poly.type
_entity_poly.pdbx_seq_one_letter_code
_entity_poly.pdbx_strand_id
1 'polypeptide(L)'
;MSSVDERELAEVRMIEEGFRKAYDGDAKGVVDAFSSLRDFAVQLIYMDITAEYELDAKALIIAMGDIGRATAEKGMEIASVASVRSLGEVAVEAADQKRESLALKALSGLGSLALEFAGKGMDAVARSAAESLGNFGKNSSREKMEVLASLSEIYLMQLSMKAMEENLSETLAAAVNLLGEIGASSAGQELEDSAVGAAILLEELGTAAVRKRNEPQVEDVIQALGKLGKDLSRQGSKSALVQTVWALETLRVLALEYGMETAVAAGKLALESLSTAGVLDEAQNLERILEIKEFHQRILRRN
;
A
#
# COMPACT_ATOMS: atom_id res chain seq x y z
N MET A 1 -19.72 39.78 -0.52
CA MET A 1 -18.94 38.68 0.07
C MET A 1 -17.70 38.52 -0.78
N SER A 2 -16.55 38.25 -0.18
CA SER A 2 -15.33 38.01 -0.96
C SER A 2 -15.41 36.61 -1.60
N SER A 3 -14.65 36.37 -2.68
CA SER A 3 -14.58 35.04 -3.31
C SER A 3 -14.01 33.97 -2.36
N VAL A 4 -13.32 34.38 -1.31
CA VAL A 4 -12.76 33.51 -0.25
C VAL A 4 -13.89 33.03 0.67
N ASP A 5 -14.75 33.94 1.14
CA ASP A 5 -15.89 33.60 2.02
C ASP A 5 -16.88 32.62 1.36
N GLU A 6 -17.07 32.73 0.04
CA GLU A 6 -17.98 31.84 -0.71
C GLU A 6 -17.41 30.42 -0.87
N ARG A 7 -16.08 30.31 -0.96
CA ARG A 7 -15.38 29.03 -1.10
C ARG A 7 -15.32 28.28 0.21
N GLU A 8 -14.93 28.92 1.31
CA GLU A 8 -14.93 28.31 2.65
C GLU A 8 -16.33 27.78 2.99
N LEU A 9 -17.37 28.55 2.67
CA LEU A 9 -18.75 28.14 2.88
C LEU A 9 -19.15 26.93 2.00
N ALA A 10 -18.62 26.83 0.78
CA ALA A 10 -18.86 25.68 -0.09
C ALA A 10 -18.15 24.43 0.43
N GLU A 11 -16.91 24.56 0.91
CA GLU A 11 -16.14 23.47 1.54
C GLU A 11 -16.90 22.86 2.70
N VAL A 12 -17.27 23.69 3.68
CA VAL A 12 -17.97 23.25 4.90
C VAL A 12 -19.28 22.55 4.55
N ARG A 13 -20.06 23.09 3.62
CA ARG A 13 -21.32 22.48 3.18
C ARG A 13 -21.13 21.12 2.54
N MET A 14 -20.09 20.92 1.73
CA MET A 14 -19.82 19.62 1.11
C MET A 14 -19.43 18.58 2.17
N ILE A 15 -18.62 18.96 3.14
CA ILE A 15 -18.22 18.09 4.25
C ILE A 15 -19.44 17.70 5.11
N GLU A 16 -20.24 18.69 5.52
CA GLU A 16 -21.46 18.47 6.32
C GLU A 16 -22.44 17.56 5.60
N GLU A 17 -22.65 17.78 4.30
CA GLU A 17 -23.53 16.95 3.49
C GLU A 17 -23.00 15.50 3.39
N GLY A 18 -21.69 15.32 3.17
CA GLY A 18 -21.08 13.99 3.12
C GLY A 18 -21.28 13.20 4.42
N PHE A 19 -21.04 13.84 5.58
CA PHE A 19 -21.30 13.22 6.89
C PHE A 19 -22.78 12.90 7.10
N ARG A 20 -23.67 13.85 6.80
CA ARG A 20 -25.11 13.64 6.94
C ARG A 20 -25.57 12.42 6.14
N LYS A 21 -25.14 12.32 4.88
CA LYS A 21 -25.45 11.18 4.00
C LYS A 21 -24.91 9.86 4.54
N ALA A 22 -23.69 9.86 5.10
CA ALA A 22 -23.12 8.67 5.71
C ALA A 22 -23.89 8.23 6.95
N TYR A 23 -24.26 9.16 7.84
CA TYR A 23 -25.04 8.85 9.03
C TYR A 23 -26.47 8.38 8.72
N ASP A 24 -27.08 8.95 7.68
CA ASP A 24 -28.40 8.58 7.17
C ASP A 24 -28.39 7.22 6.43
N GLY A 25 -27.21 6.67 6.11
CA GLY A 25 -27.07 5.41 5.37
C GLY A 25 -27.35 5.55 3.86
N ASP A 26 -27.31 6.75 3.31
CA ASP A 26 -27.55 7.03 1.89
C ASP A 26 -26.29 6.75 1.06
N ALA A 27 -26.08 5.48 0.69
CA ALA A 27 -24.86 5.06 -0.01
C ALA A 27 -24.63 5.80 -1.32
N LYS A 28 -25.70 6.09 -2.08
CA LYS A 28 -25.59 6.84 -3.33
C LYS A 28 -25.23 8.30 -3.06
N GLY A 29 -25.89 8.93 -2.09
CA GLY A 29 -25.58 10.30 -1.69
C GLY A 29 -24.14 10.46 -1.20
N VAL A 30 -23.60 9.47 -0.50
CA VAL A 30 -22.19 9.48 -0.09
C VAL A 30 -21.24 9.35 -1.29
N VAL A 31 -21.56 8.51 -2.28
CA VAL A 31 -20.75 8.41 -3.52
C VAL A 31 -20.71 9.74 -4.28
N ASP A 32 -21.85 10.42 -4.39
CA ASP A 32 -21.95 11.74 -5.02
C ASP A 32 -21.14 12.79 -4.22
N ALA A 33 -21.19 12.71 -2.88
CA ALA A 33 -20.39 13.57 -2.00
C ALA A 33 -18.89 13.33 -2.18
N PHE A 34 -18.44 12.09 -2.26
CA PHE A 34 -17.02 11.77 -2.52
C PHE A 34 -16.54 12.32 -3.86
N SER A 35 -17.35 12.23 -4.90
CA SER A 35 -17.02 12.81 -6.21
C SER A 35 -16.80 14.32 -6.11
N SER A 36 -17.68 15.02 -5.38
CA SER A 36 -17.60 16.47 -5.19
C SER A 36 -16.39 16.88 -4.34
N LEU A 37 -16.15 16.18 -3.22
CA LEU A 37 -15.00 16.42 -2.35
C LEU A 37 -13.67 16.19 -3.08
N ARG A 38 -13.58 15.11 -3.86
CA ARG A 38 -12.42 14.80 -4.70
C ARG A 38 -12.17 15.92 -5.70
N ASP A 39 -13.17 16.28 -6.49
CA ASP A 39 -13.01 17.28 -7.55
C ASP A 39 -12.55 18.62 -6.98
N PHE A 40 -13.05 18.99 -5.81
CA PHE A 40 -12.63 20.21 -5.14
C PHE A 40 -11.21 20.12 -4.56
N ALA A 41 -10.85 18.99 -3.92
CA ALA A 41 -9.49 18.78 -3.45
C ALA A 41 -8.47 18.82 -4.62
N VAL A 42 -8.80 18.20 -5.75
CA VAL A 42 -8.00 18.26 -6.98
C VAL A 42 -7.91 19.69 -7.50
N GLN A 43 -9.00 20.44 -7.53
CA GLN A 43 -8.95 21.85 -7.92
C GLN A 43 -7.93 22.63 -7.08
N LEU A 44 -7.94 22.47 -5.74
CA LEU A 44 -7.00 23.15 -4.84
C LEU A 44 -5.54 22.70 -5.05
N ILE A 45 -5.31 21.43 -5.39
CA ILE A 45 -3.98 20.89 -5.72
C ILE A 45 -3.36 21.63 -6.92
N TYR A 46 -4.19 21.99 -7.92
CA TYR A 46 -3.76 22.67 -9.14
C TYR A 46 -3.69 24.20 -9.03
N MET A 47 -4.19 24.79 -7.93
CA MET A 47 -4.05 26.22 -7.65
C MET A 47 -2.66 26.57 -7.10
N ASP A 48 -2.33 27.86 -7.14
CA ASP A 48 -1.09 28.40 -6.56
C ASP A 48 -0.87 27.93 -5.12
N ILE A 49 0.38 27.61 -4.77
CA ILE A 49 0.73 27.12 -3.45
C ILE A 49 0.64 28.26 -2.44
N THR A 50 -0.51 28.36 -1.77
CA THR A 50 -0.74 29.24 -0.62
C THR A 50 -1.01 28.42 0.64
N ALA A 51 -0.74 29.00 1.81
CA ALA A 51 -1.01 28.34 3.08
C ALA A 51 -2.50 28.00 3.26
N GLU A 52 -3.39 28.86 2.74
CA GLU A 52 -4.85 28.68 2.75
C GLU A 52 -5.23 27.42 1.95
N TYR A 53 -4.87 27.35 0.66
CA TYR A 53 -5.29 26.22 -0.19
C TYR A 53 -4.66 24.88 0.23
N GLU A 54 -3.47 24.93 0.82
CA GLU A 54 -2.83 23.75 1.39
C GLU A 54 -3.59 23.24 2.63
N LEU A 55 -4.13 24.13 3.46
CA LEU A 55 -4.93 23.76 4.63
C LEU A 55 -6.32 23.25 4.22
N ASP A 56 -6.98 23.92 3.29
CA ASP A 56 -8.30 23.52 2.78
C ASP A 56 -8.23 22.14 2.10
N ALA A 57 -7.22 21.91 1.25
CA ALA A 57 -7.00 20.60 0.64
C ALA A 57 -6.76 19.50 1.70
N LYS A 58 -6.01 19.81 2.76
CA LYS A 58 -5.81 18.87 3.89
C LYS A 58 -7.11 18.60 4.64
N ALA A 59 -7.94 19.61 4.87
CA ALA A 59 -9.22 19.48 5.55
C ALA A 59 -10.17 18.58 4.74
N LEU A 60 -10.26 18.79 3.43
CA LEU A 60 -11.02 17.91 2.52
C LEU A 60 -10.52 16.46 2.55
N ILE A 61 -9.21 16.23 2.47
CA ILE A 61 -8.63 14.89 2.55
C ILE A 61 -8.98 14.20 3.89
N ILE A 62 -8.90 14.92 5.00
CA ILE A 62 -9.26 14.41 6.33
C ILE A 62 -10.76 14.06 6.37
N ALA A 63 -11.62 14.96 5.89
CA ALA A 63 -13.06 14.75 5.85
C ALA A 63 -13.42 13.52 5.01
N MET A 64 -12.78 13.32 3.85
CA MET A 64 -12.97 12.12 3.03
C MET A 64 -12.62 10.85 3.82
N GLY A 65 -11.53 10.87 4.60
CA GLY A 65 -11.14 9.77 5.48
C GLY A 65 -12.18 9.49 6.57
N ASP A 66 -12.67 10.52 7.25
CA ASP A 66 -13.63 10.36 8.34
C ASP A 66 -15.02 9.94 7.84
N ILE A 67 -15.48 10.45 6.69
CA ILE A 67 -16.69 9.98 6.02
C ILE A 67 -16.53 8.51 5.61
N GLY A 68 -15.37 8.12 5.07
CA GLY A 68 -15.06 6.73 4.72
C GLY A 68 -15.10 5.79 5.93
N ARG A 69 -14.68 6.26 7.11
CA ARG A 69 -14.83 5.50 8.36
C ARG A 69 -16.30 5.31 8.72
N ALA A 70 -17.11 6.36 8.59
CA ALA A 70 -18.56 6.26 8.82
C ALA A 70 -19.23 5.28 7.84
N THR A 71 -18.80 5.19 6.58
CA THR A 71 -19.34 4.18 5.64
C THR A 71 -18.94 2.76 6.05
N ALA A 72 -17.74 2.57 6.61
CA ALA A 72 -17.32 1.29 7.18
C ALA A 72 -18.24 0.86 8.35
N GLU A 73 -18.50 1.79 9.28
CA GLU A 73 -19.37 1.55 10.44
C GLU A 73 -20.80 1.16 10.05
N LYS A 74 -21.28 1.70 8.93
CA LYS A 74 -22.61 1.44 8.38
C LYS A 74 -22.67 0.26 7.41
N GLY A 75 -21.54 -0.37 7.10
CA GLY A 75 -21.45 -1.47 6.13
C GLY A 75 -21.81 -1.07 4.69
N MET A 76 -21.58 0.19 4.33
CA MET A 76 -21.97 0.76 3.03
C MET A 76 -20.90 0.48 1.97
N GLU A 77 -20.80 -0.77 1.49
CA GLU A 77 -19.69 -1.23 0.64
C GLU A 77 -19.40 -0.32 -0.58
N ILE A 78 -20.42 0.05 -1.36
CA ILE A 78 -20.23 0.90 -2.55
C ILE A 78 -19.66 2.28 -2.17
N ALA A 79 -20.15 2.86 -1.07
CA ALA A 79 -19.66 4.15 -0.57
C ALA A 79 -18.24 4.02 -0.01
N SER A 80 -17.92 2.90 0.65
CA SER A 80 -16.58 2.61 1.11
C SER A 80 -15.58 2.45 -0.05
N VAL A 81 -15.96 1.77 -1.14
CA VAL A 81 -15.15 1.70 -2.37
C VAL A 81 -14.94 3.09 -2.98
N ALA A 82 -15.98 3.93 -2.99
CA ALA A 82 -15.84 5.31 -3.48
C ALA A 82 -14.86 6.13 -2.63
N SER A 83 -14.80 5.90 -1.31
CA SER A 83 -13.88 6.61 -0.42
C SER A 83 -12.41 6.31 -0.74
N VAL A 84 -12.04 5.04 -0.88
CA VAL A 84 -10.65 4.62 -1.18
C VAL A 84 -10.21 5.07 -2.57
N ARG A 85 -11.11 4.96 -3.55
CA ARG A 85 -10.84 5.42 -4.91
C ARG A 85 -10.60 6.92 -4.94
N SER A 86 -11.45 7.69 -4.29
CA SER A 86 -11.36 9.16 -4.30
C SER A 86 -10.08 9.64 -3.60
N LEU A 87 -9.72 9.03 -2.46
CA LEU A 87 -8.44 9.33 -1.79
C LEU A 87 -7.23 8.91 -2.62
N GLY A 88 -7.30 7.76 -3.31
CA GLY A 88 -6.26 7.31 -4.23
C GLY A 88 -6.06 8.28 -5.39
N GLU A 89 -7.14 8.75 -6.02
CA GLU A 89 -7.10 9.74 -7.10
C GLU A 89 -6.50 11.07 -6.60
N VAL A 90 -6.92 11.57 -5.43
CA VAL A 90 -6.32 12.79 -4.82
C VAL A 90 -4.83 12.60 -4.52
N ALA A 91 -4.42 11.42 -4.03
CA ALA A 91 -3.02 11.13 -3.78
C ALA A 91 -2.19 11.21 -5.06
N VAL A 92 -2.66 10.57 -6.15
CA VAL A 92 -1.99 10.60 -7.48
C VAL A 92 -1.86 12.03 -7.97
N GLU A 93 -2.95 12.79 -8.00
CA GLU A 93 -2.95 14.17 -8.50
C GLU A 93 -2.00 15.06 -7.68
N ALA A 94 -1.98 14.91 -6.36
CA ALA A 94 -1.05 15.63 -5.50
C ALA A 94 0.40 15.25 -5.78
N ALA A 95 0.70 13.96 -5.99
CA ALA A 95 2.04 13.50 -6.32
C ALA A 95 2.51 14.06 -7.68
N ASP A 96 1.64 14.00 -8.70
CA ASP A 96 1.94 14.50 -10.04
C ASP A 96 2.21 16.01 -10.04
N GLN A 97 1.48 16.77 -9.23
CA GLN A 97 1.71 18.21 -9.00
C GLN A 97 2.85 18.52 -8.01
N LYS A 98 3.64 17.51 -7.60
CA LYS A 98 4.74 17.62 -6.62
C LYS A 98 4.30 18.26 -5.29
N ARG A 99 3.03 18.13 -4.93
CA ARG A 99 2.43 18.51 -3.64
C ARG A 99 2.61 17.38 -2.63
N GLU A 100 3.86 17.04 -2.31
CA GLU A 100 4.21 15.85 -1.52
C GLU A 100 3.49 15.78 -0.16
N SER A 101 3.29 16.92 0.52
CA SER A 101 2.56 16.94 1.80
C SER A 101 1.10 16.53 1.66
N LEU A 102 0.44 16.85 0.54
CA LEU A 102 -0.94 16.47 0.27
C LEU A 102 -1.02 15.00 -0.17
N ALA A 103 -0.09 14.57 -1.02
CA ALA A 103 0.03 13.18 -1.46
C ALA A 103 0.22 12.24 -0.25
N LEU A 104 1.13 12.59 0.65
CA LEU A 104 1.37 11.84 1.89
C LEU A 104 0.11 11.79 2.76
N LYS A 105 -0.59 12.92 2.92
CA LYS A 105 -1.82 12.98 3.74
C LYS A 105 -2.93 12.11 3.15
N ALA A 106 -3.14 12.16 1.84
CA ALA A 106 -4.14 11.36 1.14
C ALA A 106 -3.81 9.86 1.19
N LEU A 107 -2.55 9.50 0.95
CA LEU A 107 -2.06 8.13 1.06
C LEU A 107 -2.25 7.59 2.49
N SER A 108 -1.94 8.39 3.52
CA SER A 108 -2.17 7.98 4.91
C SER A 108 -3.65 7.79 5.25
N GLY A 109 -4.53 8.64 4.71
CA GLY A 109 -5.98 8.45 4.83
C GLY A 109 -6.44 7.14 4.18
N LEU A 110 -5.97 6.87 2.96
CA LEU A 110 -6.24 5.63 2.23
C LEU A 110 -5.76 4.39 2.99
N GLY A 111 -4.51 4.41 3.50
CA GLY A 111 -3.95 3.31 4.29
C GLY A 111 -4.73 3.06 5.58
N SER A 112 -5.11 4.12 6.28
CA SER A 112 -5.93 4.01 7.51
C SER A 112 -7.31 3.39 7.23
N LEU A 113 -7.95 3.79 6.13
CA LEU A 113 -9.21 3.21 5.70
C LEU A 113 -9.08 1.75 5.27
N ALA A 114 -8.00 1.39 4.57
CA ALA A 114 -7.74 0.00 4.20
C ALA A 114 -7.73 -0.91 5.44
N LEU A 115 -7.05 -0.48 6.51
CA LEU A 115 -6.99 -1.21 7.78
C LEU A 115 -8.35 -1.25 8.49
N GLU A 116 -9.13 -0.16 8.45
CA GLU A 116 -10.48 -0.12 9.00
C GLU A 116 -11.40 -1.12 8.29
N PHE A 117 -11.44 -1.11 6.95
CA PHE A 117 -12.27 -2.02 6.17
C PHE A 117 -11.88 -3.48 6.40
N ALA A 118 -10.58 -3.76 6.49
CA ALA A 118 -10.11 -5.10 6.85
C ALA A 118 -10.57 -5.49 8.26
N GLY A 119 -10.44 -4.61 9.26
CA GLY A 119 -10.94 -4.84 10.62
C GLY A 119 -12.46 -4.99 10.75
N LYS A 120 -13.23 -4.56 9.75
CA LYS A 120 -14.67 -4.79 9.64
C LYS A 120 -15.03 -6.03 8.82
N GLY A 121 -14.05 -6.78 8.33
CA GLY A 121 -14.26 -7.96 7.51
C GLY A 121 -14.75 -7.67 6.09
N MET A 122 -14.60 -6.42 5.61
CA MET A 122 -15.08 -6.00 4.29
C MET A 122 -14.05 -6.35 3.21
N ASP A 123 -13.85 -7.65 2.94
CA ASP A 123 -12.76 -8.17 2.07
C ASP A 123 -12.71 -7.48 0.70
N ALA A 124 -13.85 -7.37 0.00
CA ALA A 124 -13.89 -6.73 -1.32
C ALA A 124 -13.47 -5.24 -1.30
N VAL A 125 -13.80 -4.52 -0.22
CA VAL A 125 -13.44 -3.11 -0.05
C VAL A 125 -11.98 -2.97 0.33
N ALA A 126 -11.50 -3.80 1.27
CA ALA A 126 -10.10 -3.83 1.67
C ALA A 126 -9.18 -4.20 0.48
N ARG A 127 -9.61 -5.13 -0.39
CA ARG A 127 -8.94 -5.42 -1.66
C ARG A 127 -8.89 -4.19 -2.58
N SER A 128 -10.00 -3.47 -2.74
CA SER A 128 -10.02 -2.24 -3.54
C SER A 128 -9.08 -1.16 -2.99
N ALA A 129 -8.95 -1.08 -1.67
CA ALA A 129 -7.98 -0.23 -1.00
C ALA A 129 -6.54 -0.68 -1.29
N ALA A 130 -6.27 -2.00 -1.24
CA ALA A 130 -4.97 -2.58 -1.62
C ALA A 130 -4.60 -2.21 -3.05
N GLU A 131 -5.52 -2.37 -4.00
CA GLU A 131 -5.31 -2.01 -5.41
C GLU A 131 -4.97 -0.53 -5.57
N SER A 132 -5.67 0.35 -4.84
CA SER A 132 -5.40 1.79 -4.85
C SER A 132 -4.01 2.11 -4.30
N LEU A 133 -3.63 1.50 -3.16
CA LEU A 133 -2.28 1.62 -2.57
C LEU A 133 -1.19 1.10 -3.53
N GLY A 134 -1.42 -0.07 -4.13
CA GLY A 134 -0.47 -0.70 -5.04
C GLY A 134 -0.26 0.08 -6.33
N ASN A 135 -1.33 0.62 -6.91
CA ASN A 135 -1.24 1.47 -8.10
C ASN A 135 -0.54 2.79 -7.79
N PHE A 136 -0.85 3.42 -6.64
CA PHE A 136 -0.16 4.63 -6.20
C PHE A 136 1.33 4.36 -5.97
N GLY A 137 1.69 3.30 -5.24
CA GLY A 137 3.07 2.91 -5.00
C GLY A 137 3.86 2.69 -6.28
N LYS A 138 3.30 1.95 -7.25
CA LYS A 138 3.91 1.77 -8.58
C LYS A 138 4.11 3.10 -9.32
N ASN A 139 3.14 4.00 -9.26
CA ASN A 139 3.25 5.33 -9.86
C ASN A 139 4.38 6.13 -9.19
N SER A 140 4.41 6.17 -7.85
CA SER A 140 5.45 6.81 -7.08
C SER A 140 6.85 6.26 -7.41
N SER A 141 7.00 4.94 -7.57
CA SER A 141 8.27 4.35 -8.00
C SER A 141 8.69 4.87 -9.38
N ARG A 142 7.77 4.91 -10.35
CA ARG A 142 8.04 5.44 -11.71
C ARG A 142 8.45 6.90 -11.69
N GLU A 143 7.84 7.68 -10.83
CA GLU A 143 8.12 9.10 -10.62
C GLU A 143 9.32 9.37 -9.68
N LYS A 144 10.04 8.31 -9.25
CA LYS A 144 11.19 8.37 -8.34
C LYS A 144 10.87 9.01 -6.97
N MET A 145 9.64 8.86 -6.51
CA MET A 145 9.17 9.33 -5.21
C MET A 145 9.29 8.20 -4.17
N GLU A 146 10.53 7.87 -3.79
CA GLU A 146 10.84 6.71 -2.97
C GLU A 146 10.08 6.68 -1.63
N VAL A 147 9.95 7.82 -0.94
CA VAL A 147 9.20 7.90 0.33
C VAL A 147 7.73 7.50 0.16
N LEU A 148 7.09 7.91 -0.94
CA LEU A 148 5.68 7.62 -1.21
C LEU A 148 5.48 6.16 -1.67
N ALA A 149 6.44 5.62 -2.43
CA ALA A 149 6.48 4.21 -2.78
C ALA A 149 6.62 3.33 -1.53
N SER A 150 7.61 3.60 -0.68
CA SER A 150 7.82 2.86 0.56
C SER A 150 6.66 2.98 1.55
N LEU A 151 6.00 4.13 1.63
CA LEU A 151 4.81 4.28 2.47
C LEU A 151 3.65 3.40 1.96
N SER A 152 3.50 3.25 0.64
CA SER A 152 2.50 2.35 0.04
C SER A 152 2.81 0.89 0.35
N GLU A 153 4.07 0.48 0.25
CA GLU A 153 4.53 -0.86 0.65
C GLU A 153 4.19 -1.15 2.11
N ILE A 154 4.45 -0.20 3.00
CA ILE A 154 4.16 -0.35 4.44
C ILE A 154 2.66 -0.51 4.70
N TYR A 155 1.80 0.28 4.05
CA TYR A 155 0.36 0.10 4.21
C TYR A 155 -0.13 -1.25 3.65
N LEU A 156 0.44 -1.73 2.53
CA LEU A 156 0.12 -3.06 2.01
C LEU A 156 0.58 -4.18 2.95
N MET A 157 1.74 -4.03 3.60
CA MET A 157 2.22 -4.94 4.64
C MET A 157 1.24 -5.00 5.82
N GLN A 158 0.89 -3.84 6.38
CA GLN A 158 -0.05 -3.74 7.50
C GLN A 158 -1.42 -4.33 7.14
N LEU A 159 -1.90 -4.03 5.93
CA LEU A 159 -3.15 -4.58 5.41
C LEU A 159 -3.09 -6.10 5.25
N SER A 160 -1.98 -6.63 4.76
CA SER A 160 -1.76 -8.08 4.64
C SER A 160 -1.79 -8.77 6.01
N MET A 161 -1.12 -8.20 7.01
CA MET A 161 -1.15 -8.71 8.38
C MET A 161 -2.58 -8.69 8.95
N LYS A 162 -3.32 -7.59 8.73
CA LYS A 162 -4.71 -7.47 9.17
C LYS A 162 -5.63 -8.44 8.44
N ALA A 163 -5.49 -8.58 7.13
CA ALA A 163 -6.22 -9.55 6.32
C ALA A 163 -5.97 -10.99 6.79
N MET A 164 -4.74 -11.30 7.22
CA MET A 164 -4.39 -12.60 7.81
C MET A 164 -5.02 -12.83 9.20
N GLU A 165 -5.28 -11.78 9.97
CA GLU A 165 -6.02 -11.87 11.24
C GLU A 165 -7.51 -12.10 11.02
N GLU A 166 -8.07 -11.41 10.02
CA GLU A 166 -9.51 -11.39 9.73
C GLU A 166 -9.93 -12.44 8.67
N ASN A 167 -9.00 -13.26 8.18
CA ASN A 167 -9.20 -14.29 7.15
C ASN A 167 -9.72 -13.74 5.80
N LEU A 168 -9.23 -12.58 5.39
CA LEU A 168 -9.59 -11.89 4.15
C LEU A 168 -8.68 -12.32 3.00
N SER A 169 -8.98 -13.48 2.42
CA SER A 169 -8.12 -14.14 1.44
C SER A 169 -7.89 -13.32 0.17
N GLU A 170 -8.92 -12.60 -0.32
CA GLU A 170 -8.78 -11.82 -1.56
C GLU A 170 -7.90 -10.60 -1.35
N THR A 171 -8.09 -9.89 -0.22
CA THR A 171 -7.26 -8.76 0.18
C THR A 171 -5.81 -9.17 0.37
N LEU A 172 -5.56 -10.28 1.08
CA LEU A 172 -4.20 -10.75 1.34
C LEU A 172 -3.46 -11.09 0.04
N ALA A 173 -4.09 -11.87 -0.84
CA ALA A 173 -3.51 -12.24 -2.12
C ALA A 173 -3.22 -11.01 -3.00
N ALA A 174 -4.12 -10.03 -3.03
CA ALA A 174 -3.91 -8.78 -3.75
C ALA A 174 -2.74 -7.97 -3.18
N ALA A 175 -2.70 -7.78 -1.85
CA ALA A 175 -1.68 -6.97 -1.19
C ALA A 175 -0.27 -7.57 -1.32
N VAL A 176 -0.13 -8.90 -1.16
CA VAL A 176 1.15 -9.62 -1.37
C VAL A 176 1.66 -9.46 -2.79
N ASN A 177 0.78 -9.61 -3.79
CA ASN A 177 1.18 -9.44 -5.20
C ASN A 177 1.59 -8.00 -5.49
N LEU A 178 0.82 -7.02 -5.01
CA LEU A 178 1.11 -5.60 -5.25
C LEU A 178 2.41 -5.15 -4.58
N LEU A 179 2.76 -5.69 -3.41
CA LEU A 179 4.08 -5.48 -2.79
C LEU A 179 5.22 -5.89 -3.73
N GLY A 180 5.15 -7.10 -4.29
CA GLY A 180 6.13 -7.57 -5.27
C GLY A 180 6.18 -6.71 -6.54
N GLU A 181 5.04 -6.21 -7.00
CA GLU A 181 5.00 -5.33 -8.18
C GLU A 181 5.57 -3.93 -7.94
N ILE A 182 5.37 -3.35 -6.75
CA ILE A 182 6.04 -2.10 -6.38
C ILE A 182 7.55 -2.33 -6.34
N GLY A 183 8.03 -3.39 -5.68
CA GLY A 183 9.46 -3.71 -5.61
C GLY A 183 10.10 -3.86 -7.00
N ALA A 184 9.43 -4.55 -7.92
CA ALA A 184 9.87 -4.68 -9.31
C ALA A 184 9.83 -3.34 -10.06
N SER A 185 8.84 -2.48 -9.79
CA SER A 185 8.78 -1.14 -10.39
C SER A 185 9.91 -0.24 -9.87
N SER A 186 10.20 -0.29 -8.57
CA SER A 186 11.27 0.44 -7.91
C SER A 186 12.65 0.05 -8.43
N ALA A 187 12.92 -1.25 -8.55
CA ALA A 187 14.17 -1.72 -9.15
C ALA A 187 14.35 -1.28 -10.60
N GLY A 188 13.27 -1.25 -11.39
CA GLY A 188 13.30 -0.69 -12.75
C GLY A 188 13.61 0.80 -12.83
N GLN A 189 13.56 1.52 -11.71
CA GLN A 189 13.87 2.95 -11.59
C GLN A 189 15.11 3.23 -10.74
N GLU A 190 15.90 2.20 -10.42
CA GLU A 190 17.09 2.27 -9.57
C GLU A 190 16.80 2.72 -8.12
N LEU A 191 15.55 2.60 -7.66
CA LEU A 191 15.14 2.80 -6.27
C LEU A 191 15.42 1.53 -5.46
N GLU A 192 16.71 1.30 -5.19
CA GLU A 192 17.18 0.04 -4.62
C GLU A 192 16.66 -0.20 -3.20
N ASP A 193 16.47 0.86 -2.41
CA ASP A 193 16.04 0.72 -1.01
C ASP A 193 14.56 0.29 -0.93
N SER A 194 13.69 0.85 -1.77
CA SER A 194 12.31 0.37 -1.92
C SER A 194 12.25 -1.06 -2.50
N ALA A 195 13.08 -1.40 -3.49
CA ALA A 195 13.10 -2.76 -4.04
C ALA A 195 13.53 -3.82 -3.01
N VAL A 196 14.56 -3.52 -2.21
CA VAL A 196 14.97 -4.35 -1.06
C VAL A 196 13.87 -4.39 0.00
N GLY A 197 13.23 -3.24 0.26
CA GLY A 197 12.10 -3.09 1.17
C GLY A 197 10.96 -4.05 0.88
N ALA A 198 10.49 -4.10 -0.36
CA ALA A 198 9.45 -5.02 -0.79
C ALA A 198 9.82 -6.50 -0.48
N ALA A 199 11.06 -6.91 -0.73
CA ALA A 199 11.52 -8.27 -0.43
C ALA A 199 11.56 -8.56 1.08
N ILE A 200 11.94 -7.58 1.91
CA ILE A 200 11.92 -7.68 3.38
C ILE A 200 10.48 -7.83 3.89
N LEU A 201 9.56 -7.00 3.40
CA LEU A 201 8.16 -7.03 3.84
C LEU A 201 7.51 -8.37 3.45
N LEU A 202 7.81 -8.90 2.26
CA LEU A 202 7.40 -10.25 1.86
C LEU A 202 8.00 -11.34 2.77
N GLU A 203 9.28 -11.26 3.13
CA GLU A 203 9.91 -12.18 4.11
C GLU A 203 9.15 -12.17 5.45
N GLU A 204 8.79 -10.98 5.95
CA GLU A 204 8.03 -10.80 7.18
C GLU A 204 6.62 -11.41 7.09
N LEU A 205 5.91 -11.21 5.98
CA LEU A 205 4.59 -11.82 5.75
C LEU A 205 4.66 -13.34 5.68
N GLY A 206 5.62 -13.89 4.95
CA GLY A 206 5.80 -15.33 4.85
C GLY A 206 6.13 -15.93 6.22
N THR A 207 6.96 -15.26 7.01
CA THR A 207 7.30 -15.69 8.37
C THR A 207 6.07 -15.66 9.29
N ALA A 208 5.23 -14.63 9.17
CA ALA A 208 3.96 -14.55 9.90
C ALA A 208 3.01 -15.69 9.49
N ALA A 209 2.89 -15.99 8.20
CA ALA A 209 2.08 -17.10 7.69
C ALA A 209 2.57 -18.47 8.20
N VAL A 210 3.89 -18.70 8.25
CA VAL A 210 4.48 -19.91 8.85
C VAL A 210 4.06 -20.04 10.32
N ARG A 211 4.20 -18.96 11.11
CA ARG A 211 3.83 -18.97 12.54
C ARG A 211 2.36 -19.29 12.76
N LYS A 212 1.49 -18.84 11.84
CA LYS A 212 0.05 -19.17 11.85
C LYS A 212 -0.27 -20.54 11.27
N ARG A 213 0.72 -21.31 10.83
CA ARG A 213 0.58 -22.62 10.16
C ARG A 213 -0.29 -22.54 8.90
N ASN A 214 -0.22 -21.44 8.17
CA ASN A 214 -0.99 -21.23 6.95
C ASN A 214 -0.12 -21.46 5.71
N GLU A 215 0.03 -22.73 5.34
CA GLU A 215 0.87 -23.15 4.22
C GLU A 215 0.47 -22.51 2.87
N PRO A 216 -0.82 -22.43 2.48
CA PRO A 216 -1.21 -21.73 1.25
C PRO A 216 -0.71 -20.28 1.18
N GLN A 217 -0.73 -19.55 2.30
CA GLN A 217 -0.23 -18.17 2.34
C GLN A 217 1.30 -18.10 2.24
N VAL A 218 2.01 -19.08 2.81
CA VAL A 218 3.47 -19.18 2.63
C VAL A 218 3.79 -19.41 1.15
N GLU A 219 3.02 -20.24 0.46
CA GLU A 219 3.15 -20.43 -0.99
C GLU A 219 2.92 -19.15 -1.78
N ASP A 220 1.85 -18.41 -1.50
CA ASP A 220 1.55 -17.14 -2.17
C ASP A 220 2.71 -16.14 -2.02
N VAL A 221 3.29 -16.03 -0.83
CA VAL A 221 4.45 -15.17 -0.57
C VAL A 221 5.70 -15.68 -1.31
N ILE A 222 5.96 -16.99 -1.32
CA ILE A 222 7.08 -17.59 -2.07
C ILE A 222 6.92 -17.33 -3.57
N GLN A 223 5.71 -17.43 -4.11
CA GLN A 223 5.43 -17.14 -5.52
C GLN A 223 5.67 -15.66 -5.84
N ALA A 224 5.23 -14.74 -4.96
CA ALA A 224 5.48 -13.32 -5.11
C ALA A 224 6.97 -12.98 -5.07
N LEU A 225 7.73 -13.54 -4.12
CA LEU A 225 9.19 -13.43 -4.05
C LEU A 225 9.87 -14.02 -5.29
N GLY A 226 9.41 -15.16 -5.78
CA GLY A 226 9.94 -15.79 -7.00
C GLY A 226 9.71 -14.93 -8.25
N LYS A 227 8.54 -14.29 -8.37
CA LYS A 227 8.24 -13.32 -9.44
C LYS A 227 9.14 -12.09 -9.32
N LEU A 228 9.20 -11.50 -8.12
CA LEU A 228 10.05 -10.35 -7.84
C LEU A 228 11.52 -10.65 -8.19
N GLY A 229 12.08 -11.78 -7.73
CA GLY A 229 13.46 -12.15 -8.01
C GLY A 229 13.77 -12.27 -9.51
N LYS A 230 12.83 -12.76 -10.33
CA LYS A 230 12.99 -12.81 -11.79
C LYS A 230 13.05 -11.42 -12.39
N ASP A 231 12.21 -10.51 -11.92
CA ASP A 231 12.19 -9.13 -12.40
C ASP A 231 13.44 -8.35 -11.94
N LEU A 232 13.86 -8.51 -10.69
CA LEU A 232 15.10 -7.93 -10.15
C LEU A 232 16.34 -8.41 -10.89
N SER A 233 16.39 -9.71 -11.23
CA SER A 233 17.47 -10.28 -12.04
C SER A 233 17.55 -9.66 -13.44
N ARG A 234 16.41 -9.47 -14.10
CA ARG A 234 16.34 -8.80 -15.42
C ARG A 234 16.75 -7.34 -15.36
N GLN A 235 16.45 -6.66 -14.25
CA GLN A 235 16.73 -5.25 -14.03
C GLN A 235 18.14 -5.00 -13.46
N GLY A 236 18.88 -6.04 -13.08
CA GLY A 236 20.23 -5.92 -12.52
C GLY A 236 20.27 -5.39 -11.08
N SER A 237 19.16 -5.43 -10.33
CA SER A 237 19.08 -4.97 -8.95
C SER A 237 19.67 -6.01 -7.99
N LYS A 238 20.99 -5.93 -7.78
CA LYS A 238 21.76 -6.96 -7.07
C LYS A 238 21.38 -7.09 -5.59
N SER A 239 21.30 -6.00 -4.83
CA SER A 239 21.02 -6.08 -3.40
C SER A 239 19.62 -6.62 -3.13
N ALA A 240 18.62 -6.14 -3.89
CA ALA A 240 17.24 -6.64 -3.77
C ALA A 240 17.14 -8.12 -4.18
N LEU A 241 17.89 -8.55 -5.19
CA LEU A 241 17.91 -9.95 -5.60
C LEU A 241 18.55 -10.84 -4.53
N VAL A 242 19.66 -10.41 -3.93
CA VAL A 242 20.28 -11.11 -2.79
C VAL A 242 19.29 -11.24 -1.63
N GLN A 243 18.63 -10.14 -1.26
CA GLN A 243 17.61 -10.16 -0.22
C GLN A 243 16.41 -11.07 -0.56
N THR A 244 16.00 -11.11 -1.84
CA THR A 244 14.92 -11.99 -2.29
C THR A 244 15.31 -13.47 -2.20
N VAL A 245 16.53 -13.82 -2.60
CA VAL A 245 17.06 -15.19 -2.46
C VAL A 245 17.17 -15.58 -1.00
N TRP A 246 17.65 -14.67 -0.14
CA TRP A 246 17.67 -14.87 1.30
C TRP A 246 16.26 -15.14 1.86
N ALA A 247 15.29 -14.28 1.53
CA ALA A 247 13.92 -14.42 1.99
C ALA A 247 13.32 -15.77 1.56
N LEU A 248 13.53 -16.19 0.31
CA LEU A 248 13.08 -17.49 -0.18
C LEU A 248 13.70 -18.66 0.60
N GLU A 249 15.00 -18.60 0.90
CA GLU A 249 15.67 -19.64 1.67
C GLU A 249 15.20 -19.66 3.13
N THR A 250 15.03 -18.50 3.77
CA THR A 250 14.44 -18.38 5.11
C THR A 250 13.06 -19.04 5.16
N LEU A 251 12.17 -18.70 4.22
CA LEU A 251 10.82 -19.26 4.19
C LEU A 251 10.82 -20.76 3.89
N ARG A 252 11.71 -21.24 3.01
CA ARG A 252 11.84 -22.66 2.72
C ARG A 252 12.30 -23.47 3.94
N VAL A 253 13.27 -22.95 4.69
CA VAL A 253 13.76 -23.60 5.92
C VAL A 253 12.68 -23.59 7.00
N LEU A 254 12.03 -22.46 7.22
CA LEU A 254 10.92 -22.35 8.18
C LEU A 254 9.75 -23.27 7.80
N ALA A 255 9.38 -23.33 6.53
CA ALA A 255 8.35 -24.26 6.03
C ALA A 255 8.73 -25.72 6.32
N LEU A 256 10.00 -26.10 6.11
CA LEU A 256 10.50 -27.44 6.40
C LEU A 256 10.39 -27.79 7.90
N GLU A 257 10.78 -26.86 8.77
CA GLU A 257 10.67 -27.04 10.24
C GLU A 257 9.23 -27.27 10.70
N TYR A 258 8.27 -26.66 10.01
CA TYR A 258 6.83 -26.78 10.32
C TYR A 258 6.12 -27.89 9.54
N GLY A 259 6.83 -28.66 8.70
CA GLY A 259 6.26 -29.76 7.92
C GLY A 259 5.36 -29.33 6.76
N MET A 260 5.59 -28.14 6.21
CA MET A 260 4.86 -27.56 5.07
C MET A 260 5.49 -28.01 3.75
N GLU A 261 5.15 -29.22 3.30
CA GLU A 261 5.77 -29.86 2.13
C GLU A 261 5.57 -29.08 0.82
N THR A 262 4.40 -28.51 0.57
CA THR A 262 4.10 -27.80 -0.68
C THR A 262 4.80 -26.45 -0.71
N ALA A 263 4.87 -25.74 0.42
CA ALA A 263 5.68 -24.52 0.54
C ALA A 263 7.18 -24.80 0.38
N VAL A 264 7.71 -25.90 0.93
CA VAL A 264 9.12 -26.31 0.72
C VAL A 264 9.41 -26.56 -0.76
N ALA A 265 8.52 -27.29 -1.45
CA ALA A 265 8.66 -27.56 -2.87
C ALA A 265 8.62 -26.27 -3.70
N ALA A 266 7.69 -25.36 -3.40
CA ALA A 266 7.59 -24.05 -4.04
C ALA A 266 8.86 -23.22 -3.84
N GLY A 267 9.39 -23.17 -2.61
CA GLY A 267 10.62 -22.44 -2.29
C GLY A 267 11.83 -22.97 -3.06
N LYS A 268 11.97 -24.29 -3.15
CA LYS A 268 13.03 -24.93 -3.94
C LYS A 268 12.93 -24.57 -5.42
N LEU A 269 11.75 -24.65 -6.01
CA LEU A 269 11.52 -24.30 -7.42
C LEU A 269 11.82 -22.82 -7.70
N ALA A 270 11.44 -21.92 -6.78
CA ALA A 270 11.74 -20.50 -6.90
C ALA A 270 13.25 -20.24 -6.88
N LEU A 271 13.99 -20.85 -5.93
CA LEU A 271 15.45 -20.72 -5.82
C LEU A 271 16.18 -21.30 -7.03
N GLU A 272 15.78 -22.48 -7.53
CA GLU A 272 16.35 -23.09 -8.74
C GLU A 272 16.16 -22.19 -9.97
N SER A 273 15.02 -21.50 -10.06
CA SER A 273 14.77 -20.54 -11.13
C SER A 273 15.64 -19.28 -11.05
N LEU A 274 16.17 -18.93 -9.87
CA LEU A 274 17.01 -17.74 -9.67
C LEU A 274 18.51 -18.06 -9.69
N SER A 275 18.92 -19.25 -9.28
CA SER A 275 20.35 -19.66 -9.28
C SER A 275 20.94 -19.76 -10.69
N THR A 276 20.12 -20.02 -11.70
CA THR A 276 20.51 -19.89 -13.12
C THR A 276 20.90 -18.47 -13.54
N ALA A 277 20.73 -17.46 -12.67
CA ALA A 277 21.01 -16.05 -12.96
C ALA A 277 22.33 -15.49 -12.37
N GLY A 278 23.16 -16.30 -11.69
CA GLY A 278 24.56 -15.98 -11.41
C GLY A 278 24.85 -14.90 -10.35
N VAL A 279 24.29 -15.03 -9.14
CA VAL A 279 24.45 -14.05 -8.05
C VAL A 279 25.41 -14.62 -6.99
N LEU A 280 26.44 -13.87 -6.58
CA LEU A 280 26.83 -13.60 -5.18
C LEU A 280 28.26 -12.99 -5.10
N ASP A 281 28.32 -11.72 -4.68
CA ASP A 281 29.43 -11.15 -3.90
C ASP A 281 28.79 -10.64 -2.59
N GLU A 282 29.07 -11.30 -1.47
CA GLU A 282 28.15 -11.40 -0.32
C GLU A 282 28.27 -10.27 0.71
N ALA A 283 29.47 -9.67 0.87
CA ALA A 283 29.76 -8.87 2.06
C ALA A 283 29.15 -7.45 2.02
N GLN A 284 29.26 -6.74 0.90
CA GLN A 284 28.73 -5.36 0.77
C GLN A 284 27.20 -5.31 0.69
N ASN A 285 26.57 -6.35 0.13
CA ASN A 285 25.12 -6.42 -0.01
C ASN A 285 24.42 -6.60 1.35
N LEU A 286 25.06 -7.29 2.31
CA LEU A 286 24.49 -7.56 3.63
C LEU A 286 24.36 -6.31 4.51
N GLU A 287 25.38 -5.44 4.53
CA GLU A 287 25.36 -4.22 5.36
C GLU A 287 24.22 -3.28 4.93
N ARG A 288 24.08 -3.07 3.61
CA ARG A 288 23.00 -2.24 3.05
C ARG A 288 21.61 -2.81 3.31
N ILE A 289 21.45 -4.14 3.24
CA ILE A 289 20.18 -4.81 3.59
C ILE A 289 19.79 -4.51 5.05
N LEU A 290 20.74 -4.52 5.99
CA LEU A 290 20.45 -4.25 7.40
C LEU A 290 19.99 -2.82 7.64
N GLU A 291 20.62 -1.82 7.01
CA GLU A 291 20.20 -0.41 7.10
C GLU A 291 18.76 -0.21 6.61
N ILE A 292 18.41 -0.86 5.50
CA ILE A 292 17.06 -0.80 4.91
C ILE A 292 16.04 -1.50 5.82
N LYS A 293 16.40 -2.64 6.43
CA LYS A 293 15.56 -3.30 7.45
C LYS A 293 15.27 -2.37 8.63
N GLU A 294 16.29 -1.67 9.15
CA GLU A 294 16.10 -0.71 10.23
C GLU A 294 15.26 0.50 9.83
N PHE A 295 15.38 0.98 8.59
CA PHE A 295 14.55 2.06 8.07
C PHE A 295 13.06 1.68 8.04
N HIS A 296 12.73 0.52 7.46
CA HIS A 296 11.34 0.02 7.43
C HIS A 296 10.78 -0.18 8.84
N GLN A 297 11.57 -0.74 9.76
CA GLN A 297 11.17 -0.88 11.17
C GLN A 297 10.90 0.46 11.85
N ARG A 298 11.68 1.51 11.54
CA ARG A 298 11.45 2.85 12.10
C ARG A 298 10.14 3.45 11.62
N ILE A 299 9.74 3.22 10.38
CA ILE A 299 8.45 3.69 9.87
C ILE A 299 7.30 2.88 10.49
N LEU A 300 7.44 1.56 10.59
CA LEU A 300 6.44 0.69 11.22
C LEU A 300 6.15 1.05 12.69
N ARG A 301 7.13 1.59 13.43
CA ARG A 301 6.95 2.00 14.85
C ARG A 301 6.31 3.38 15.04
N ARG A 302 6.07 4.15 13.97
CA ARG A 302 5.53 5.53 14.05
C ARG A 302 4.04 5.64 13.72
N ASN A 303 3.39 4.54 13.35
CA ASN A 303 1.94 4.42 13.15
C ASN A 303 1.34 3.46 14.18
#